data_AF-A0A1V2GF18-F1
#
_entry.id   AF-A0A1V2GF18-F1
#
_cell.length_a   1.000
_cell.length_b   1.000
_cell.length_c   1.000
_cell.angle_alpha   90.00
_cell.angle_beta   90.00
_cell.angle_gamma   90.00
#
_symmetry.space_group_name_H-M   'P 1'
#
loop_
_entity.id
_entity.type
_entity.pdbx_description
1 polymer ?
#
loop_
_entity_poly.entity_id
_entity_poly.type
_entity_poly.pdbx_seq_one_letter_code
_entity_poly.pdbx_strand_id
1 'polypeptide(L)'
;MELRNKKLTHNEFMTERQQVLKTWETGKDVENFEDGVKYQQTIPEHKRFSLALLKADKEGKTLSQPRAGVALMDEHIELLKTLQEECDLLPSTIDAYTRLNRYEEAAVGIKKSIEAGTSKLNGLPVVNHGVAACRRLTETLQKPLQIRHGTP
;
A
#
# COMPACT_ATOMS: atom_id res chain seq x y z
N MET A 1 -19.39 1.96 -17.07
CA MET A 1 -18.93 0.80 -17.87
C MET A 1 -19.92 -0.35 -17.71
N GLU A 2 -20.29 -1.06 -18.78
CA GLU A 2 -21.13 -2.27 -18.68
C GLU A 2 -20.29 -3.44 -18.16
N LEU A 3 -20.79 -4.17 -17.17
CA LEU A 3 -20.06 -5.29 -16.57
C LEU A 3 -20.06 -6.50 -17.52
N ARG A 4 -18.87 -6.94 -17.93
CA ARG A 4 -18.67 -8.12 -18.78
C ARG A 4 -17.42 -8.89 -18.34
N ASN A 5 -17.45 -10.22 -18.42
CA ASN A 5 -16.26 -11.05 -18.20
C ASN A 5 -15.32 -11.02 -19.42
N LYS A 6 -14.73 -9.86 -19.69
CA LYS A 6 -13.78 -9.66 -20.80
C LYS A 6 -12.71 -8.68 -20.34
N LYS A 7 -11.46 -8.92 -20.76
CA LYS A 7 -10.35 -7.99 -20.52
C LYS A 7 -10.67 -6.63 -21.15
N LEU A 8 -10.52 -5.56 -20.37
CA LEU A 8 -10.60 -4.20 -20.89
C LEU A 8 -9.59 -3.99 -22.01
N THR A 9 -9.99 -3.27 -23.04
CA THR A 9 -9.05 -2.75 -24.03
C THR A 9 -8.10 -1.75 -23.37
N HIS A 10 -6.96 -1.50 -23.99
CA HIS A 10 -5.99 -0.54 -23.47
C HIS A 10 -6.62 0.86 -23.33
N ASN A 11 -7.42 1.30 -24.31
CA ASN A 11 -8.06 2.61 -24.29
C ASN A 11 -9.09 2.75 -23.16
N GLU A 12 -9.92 1.73 -22.93
CA GLU A 12 -10.87 1.71 -21.80
C GLU A 12 -10.11 1.82 -20.47
N PHE A 13 -9.07 1.01 -20.28
CA PHE A 13 -8.26 1.04 -19.07
C PHE A 13 -7.59 2.41 -18.84
N MET A 14 -7.02 3.01 -19.88
CA MET A 14 -6.35 4.32 -19.77
C MET A 14 -7.34 5.46 -19.49
N THR A 15 -8.55 5.38 -20.04
CA THR A 15 -9.63 6.34 -19.76
C THR A 15 -10.05 6.27 -18.30
N GLU A 16 -10.28 5.07 -17.76
CA GLU A 16 -10.61 4.86 -16.35
C GLU A 16 -9.46 5.32 -15.43
N ARG A 17 -8.20 5.01 -15.77
CA ARG A 17 -7.02 5.48 -15.02
C ARG A 17 -7.02 7.01 -14.88
N GLN A 18 -7.25 7.75 -15.97
CA GLN A 18 -7.26 9.21 -15.93
C GLN A 18 -8.34 9.78 -14.99
N GLN A 19 -9.47 9.08 -14.84
CA GLN A 19 -10.51 9.49 -13.90
C GLN A 19 -10.12 9.15 -12.45
N VAL A 20 -9.62 7.93 -12.20
CA VAL A 20 -9.18 7.48 -10.88
C VAL A 20 -8.06 8.36 -10.31
N LEU A 21 -7.07 8.73 -11.12
CA LEU A 21 -5.95 9.58 -10.66
C LEU A 21 -6.39 10.98 -10.20
N LYS A 22 -7.58 11.44 -10.59
CA LYS A 22 -8.12 12.75 -10.17
C LYS A 22 -8.89 12.68 -8.84
N THR A 23 -9.09 11.49 -8.28
CA THR A 23 -9.89 11.30 -7.06
C THR A 23 -9.18 11.80 -5.80
N TRP A 24 -7.86 11.96 -5.83
CA TRP A 24 -7.08 12.59 -4.77
C TRP A 24 -5.81 13.24 -5.32
N GLU A 25 -5.29 14.25 -4.62
CA GLU A 25 -4.16 15.05 -5.10
C GLU A 25 -2.86 14.27 -5.33
N THR A 26 -2.67 13.14 -4.62
CA THR A 26 -1.48 12.27 -4.76
C THR A 26 -1.54 11.40 -6.03
N GLY A 27 -2.69 11.36 -6.72
CA GLY A 27 -2.80 10.66 -8.00
C GLY A 27 -1.94 11.26 -9.11
N LYS A 28 -1.60 12.55 -9.02
CA LYS A 28 -0.65 13.22 -9.94
C LYS A 28 0.72 12.54 -9.94
N ASP A 29 1.13 11.95 -8.83
CA ASP A 29 2.42 11.28 -8.68
C ASP A 29 2.48 9.93 -9.41
N VAL A 30 1.37 9.47 -9.99
CA VAL A 30 1.22 8.19 -10.71
C VAL A 30 0.76 8.40 -12.17
N GLU A 31 0.75 9.64 -12.66
CA GLU A 31 0.39 9.94 -14.05
C GLU A 31 1.30 9.20 -15.05
N ASN A 32 2.60 9.25 -14.82
CA ASN A 32 3.60 8.53 -15.61
C ASN A 32 3.73 7.08 -15.15
N PHE A 33 3.06 6.17 -15.84
CA PHE A 33 3.01 4.75 -15.48
C PHE A 33 4.39 4.09 -15.52
N GLU A 34 5.21 4.47 -16.49
CA GLU A 34 6.55 3.94 -16.75
C GLU A 34 7.49 4.13 -15.56
N ASP A 35 7.33 5.21 -14.79
CA ASP A 35 8.13 5.46 -13.59
C ASP A 35 7.82 4.45 -12.48
N GLY A 36 6.55 4.05 -12.37
CA GLY A 36 6.12 2.97 -11.49
C GLY A 36 6.73 1.63 -11.89
N VAL A 37 6.73 1.32 -13.20
CA VAL A 37 7.34 0.09 -13.73
C VAL A 37 8.83 0.05 -13.46
N LYS A 38 9.56 1.13 -13.78
CA LYS A 38 11.01 1.22 -13.52
C LYS A 38 11.32 1.03 -12.04
N TYR A 39 10.58 1.69 -11.15
CA TYR A 39 10.76 1.54 -9.71
C TYR A 39 10.51 0.08 -9.25
N GLN A 40 9.45 -0.55 -9.71
CA GLN A 40 9.16 -1.95 -9.37
C GLN A 40 10.30 -2.90 -9.80
N GLN A 41 10.93 -2.62 -10.95
CA GLN A 41 12.08 -3.40 -11.42
C GLN A 41 13.32 -3.25 -10.54
N THR A 42 13.49 -2.12 -9.83
CA THR A 42 14.61 -1.93 -8.90
C THR A 42 14.41 -2.63 -7.55
N ILE A 43 13.20 -3.09 -7.22
CA ILE A 43 12.94 -3.81 -5.97
C ILE A 43 13.68 -5.15 -5.99
N PRO A 44 14.56 -5.43 -5.01
CA PRO A 44 15.28 -6.70 -4.89
C PRO A 44 14.33 -7.90 -4.81
N GLU A 45 14.74 -9.04 -5.37
CA GLU A 45 13.89 -10.24 -5.44
C GLU A 45 13.37 -10.72 -4.07
N HIS A 46 14.21 -10.66 -3.03
CA HIS A 46 13.83 -11.06 -1.68
C HIS A 46 12.72 -10.18 -1.05
N LYS A 47 12.44 -9.01 -1.64
CA LYS A 47 11.35 -8.09 -1.25
C LYS A 47 10.12 -8.21 -2.16
N ARG A 48 10.14 -9.09 -3.16
CA ARG A 48 9.01 -9.31 -4.07
C ARG A 48 8.09 -10.39 -3.51
N PHE A 49 6.86 -9.99 -3.18
CA PHE A 49 5.88 -10.86 -2.53
C PHE A 49 5.56 -12.12 -3.36
N SER A 50 5.41 -11.97 -4.68
CA SER A 50 5.14 -13.10 -5.58
C SER A 50 6.26 -14.15 -5.60
N LEU A 51 7.52 -13.72 -5.53
CA LEU A 51 8.67 -14.63 -5.49
C LEU A 51 8.78 -15.33 -4.13
N ALA A 52 8.48 -14.62 -3.04
CA ALA A 52 8.43 -15.22 -1.71
C ALA A 52 7.37 -16.33 -1.63
N LEU A 53 6.17 -16.09 -2.19
CA LEU A 53 5.11 -17.10 -2.28
C LEU A 53 5.53 -18.29 -3.14
N LEU A 54 6.09 -18.04 -4.33
CA LEU A 54 6.55 -19.11 -5.23
C LEU A 54 7.63 -19.99 -4.59
N LYS A 55 8.56 -19.38 -3.84
CA LYS A 55 9.60 -20.10 -3.11
C LYS A 55 8.98 -20.98 -2.01
N ALA A 56 8.09 -20.41 -1.21
CA ALA A 56 7.44 -21.13 -0.11
C ALA A 56 6.60 -22.32 -0.60
N ASP A 57 5.87 -22.16 -1.72
CA ASP A 57 5.13 -23.24 -2.36
C ASP A 57 6.05 -24.39 -2.80
N LYS A 58 7.16 -24.07 -3.49
CA LYS A 58 8.17 -25.05 -3.90
C LYS A 58 8.82 -25.77 -2.72
N GLU A 59 8.99 -25.08 -1.60
CA GLU A 59 9.62 -25.61 -0.39
C GLU A 59 8.61 -26.29 0.57
N GLY A 60 7.31 -26.24 0.26
CA GLY A 60 6.26 -26.71 1.17
C GLY A 60 6.20 -25.95 2.51
N LYS A 61 6.66 -24.69 2.52
CA LYS A 61 6.75 -23.86 3.73
C LYS A 61 5.48 -23.00 3.89
N THR A 62 4.91 -22.99 5.09
CA THR A 62 3.89 -21.99 5.46
C THR A 62 4.57 -20.67 5.87
N LEU A 63 4.12 -19.55 5.30
CA LEU A 63 4.60 -18.22 5.65
C LEU A 63 3.65 -17.52 6.64
N SER A 64 4.24 -16.81 7.60
CA SER A 64 3.54 -15.98 8.57
C SER A 64 3.41 -14.54 8.08
N GLN A 65 2.21 -13.95 8.23
CA GLN A 65 1.95 -12.55 7.91
C GLN A 65 0.92 -11.95 8.90
N PRO A 66 1.31 -10.97 9.73
CA PRO A 66 0.40 -10.34 10.68
C PRO A 66 -0.56 -9.34 10.00
N ARG A 67 -1.32 -8.60 10.81
CA ARG A 67 -1.96 -7.33 10.42
C ARG A 67 -1.41 -6.21 11.30
N ALA A 68 -0.98 -5.13 10.67
CA ALA A 68 -0.45 -3.95 11.36
C ALA A 68 -0.68 -2.69 10.51
N GLY A 69 -0.99 -1.56 11.14
CA GLY A 69 -1.27 -0.30 10.48
C GLY A 69 -1.57 0.81 11.48
N VAL A 70 -0.93 1.97 11.31
CA VAL A 70 -1.12 3.18 12.12
C VAL A 70 -1.10 4.41 11.23
N ALA A 71 -1.61 5.53 11.72
CA ALA A 71 -1.87 6.72 10.91
C ALA A 71 -0.61 7.37 10.33
N LEU A 72 0.48 7.44 11.10
CA LEU A 72 1.67 8.21 10.75
C LEU A 72 2.74 7.32 10.14
N MET A 73 3.39 7.80 9.06
CA MET A 73 4.30 6.97 8.29
C MET A 73 5.56 6.57 9.08
N ASP A 74 6.12 7.45 9.90
CA ASP A 74 7.32 7.13 10.70
C ASP A 74 7.00 6.07 11.77
N GLU A 75 5.89 6.24 12.48
CA GLU A 75 5.38 5.23 13.44
C GLU A 75 5.04 3.91 12.74
N HIS A 76 4.51 3.96 11.52
CA HIS A 76 4.20 2.76 10.74
C HIS A 76 5.47 2.03 10.32
N ILE A 77 6.51 2.75 9.88
CA ILE A 77 7.82 2.17 9.57
C ILE A 77 8.39 1.49 10.82
N GLU A 78 8.36 2.15 11.98
CA GLU A 78 8.91 1.60 13.22
C GLU A 78 8.15 0.35 13.70
N LEU A 79 6.83 0.38 13.61
CA LEU A 79 5.99 -0.78 13.87
C LEU A 79 6.36 -1.96 12.95
N LEU A 80 6.52 -1.71 11.64
CA LEU A 80 6.84 -2.77 10.70
C LEU A 80 8.29 -3.27 10.83
N LYS A 81 9.24 -2.42 11.21
CA LYS A 81 10.60 -2.85 11.56
C LYS A 81 10.60 -3.80 12.74
N THR A 82 9.81 -3.50 13.77
CA THR A 82 9.67 -4.38 14.94
C THR A 82 9.09 -5.74 14.54
N LEU A 83 8.01 -5.75 13.75
CA LEU A 83 7.38 -6.98 13.29
C LEU A 83 8.21 -7.77 12.28
N GLN A 84 9.10 -7.10 11.56
CA GLN A 84 9.93 -7.71 10.53
C GLN A 84 10.75 -8.87 11.08
N GLU A 85 11.20 -8.84 12.33
CA GLU A 85 12.00 -9.93 12.90
C GLU A 85 11.16 -11.18 13.20
N GLU A 86 9.84 -11.04 13.33
CA GLU A 86 8.92 -12.07 13.82
C GLU A 86 8.02 -12.68 12.73
N CYS A 87 8.06 -12.19 11.48
CA CYS A 87 7.19 -12.69 10.41
C CYS A 87 7.87 -12.81 9.05
N ASP A 88 7.37 -13.66 8.16
CA ASP A 88 7.96 -13.84 6.83
C ASP A 88 7.59 -12.72 5.86
N LEU A 89 6.40 -12.13 6.02
CA LEU A 89 5.82 -11.13 5.12
C LEU A 89 5.24 -9.96 5.93
N LEU A 90 5.36 -8.74 5.41
CA LEU A 90 4.92 -7.54 6.10
C LEU A 90 3.55 -7.06 5.57
N PRO A 91 2.64 -6.64 6.47
CA PRO A 91 1.38 -6.01 6.08
C PRO A 91 1.47 -4.48 6.14
N SER A 92 0.68 -3.82 5.31
CA SER A 92 0.19 -2.46 5.62
C SER A 92 -1.33 -2.52 5.62
N THR A 93 -1.92 -2.47 6.82
CA THR A 93 -3.37 -2.49 7.01
C THR A 93 -3.92 -1.10 6.81
N ILE A 94 -4.80 -0.92 5.83
CA ILE A 94 -5.34 0.39 5.45
C ILE A 94 -6.45 0.82 6.40
N ASP A 95 -6.52 2.11 6.73
CA ASP A 95 -7.56 2.64 7.63
C ASP A 95 -8.96 2.58 7.00
N ALA A 96 -9.99 2.64 7.84
CA ALA A 96 -11.37 2.51 7.41
C ALA A 96 -11.89 3.69 6.56
N TYR A 97 -11.36 4.90 6.71
CA TYR A 97 -11.77 6.03 5.86
C TYR A 97 -11.22 5.86 4.45
N THR A 98 -9.95 5.47 4.29
CA THR A 98 -9.38 5.13 2.97
C THR A 98 -10.16 3.99 2.29
N ARG A 99 -10.66 3.01 3.06
CA ARG A 99 -11.50 1.92 2.52
C ARG A 99 -12.86 2.37 1.97
N LEU A 100 -13.32 3.55 2.38
CA LEU A 100 -14.57 4.16 1.92
C LEU A 100 -14.32 5.38 1.03
N ASN A 101 -13.08 5.55 0.54
CA ASN A 101 -12.65 6.68 -0.30
C ASN A 101 -12.87 8.05 0.36
N ARG A 102 -12.81 8.10 1.70
CA ARG A 102 -13.02 9.28 2.56
C ARG A 102 -11.69 9.91 2.95
N TYR A 103 -10.97 10.42 1.96
CA TYR A 103 -9.57 10.85 2.14
C TYR A 103 -9.46 12.13 2.96
N GLU A 104 -10.47 13.00 2.94
CA GLU A 104 -10.56 14.18 3.78
C GLU A 104 -10.62 13.82 5.27
N GLU A 105 -11.40 12.80 5.64
CA GLU A 105 -11.47 12.31 7.01
C GLU A 105 -10.19 11.60 7.44
N ALA A 106 -9.54 10.88 6.53
CA ALA A 106 -8.21 10.33 6.76
C ALA A 106 -7.17 11.44 7.02
N ALA A 107 -7.22 12.55 6.26
CA ALA A 107 -6.34 13.71 6.49
C ALA A 107 -6.59 14.37 7.86
N VAL A 108 -7.85 14.53 8.25
CA VAL A 108 -8.21 14.98 9.62
C VAL A 108 -7.68 14.00 10.67
N GLY A 109 -7.78 12.69 10.42
CA GLY A 109 -7.25 11.65 11.30
C GLY A 109 -5.73 11.69 11.46
N ILE A 110 -5.00 11.98 10.37
CA ILE A 110 -3.54 12.21 10.42
C ILE A 110 -3.23 13.39 11.33
N LYS A 111 -3.87 14.55 11.12
CA LYS A 111 -3.66 15.74 11.95
C LYS A 111 -3.93 15.47 13.44
N LYS A 112 -5.05 14.80 13.75
CA LYS A 112 -5.39 14.41 15.12
C LYS A 112 -4.40 13.42 15.73
N SER A 113 -3.80 12.54 14.92
CA SER A 113 -2.79 11.59 15.40
C SER A 113 -1.49 12.31 15.77
N ILE A 114 -1.08 13.31 14.98
CA ILE A 114 0.06 14.19 15.29
C ILE A 114 -0.19 14.95 16.59
N GLU A 115 -1.35 15.62 16.72
CA GLU A 115 -1.71 16.40 17.91
C GLU A 115 -1.77 15.55 19.18
N ALA A 116 -2.23 14.29 19.07
CA ALA A 116 -2.36 13.39 20.20
C ALA A 116 -1.09 12.59 20.53
N GLY A 117 -0.06 12.61 19.67
CA GLY A 117 1.13 11.76 19.79
C GLY A 117 0.84 10.25 19.72
N THR A 118 -0.30 9.86 19.14
CA THR A 118 -0.70 8.46 18.98
C THR A 118 -1.74 8.31 17.87
N SER A 119 -1.72 7.18 17.17
CA SER A 119 -2.64 6.91 16.06
C SER A 119 -4.11 7.02 16.47
N LYS A 120 -4.86 7.86 15.75
CA LYS A 120 -6.33 7.97 15.81
C LYS A 120 -7.03 7.30 14.64
N LEU A 121 -6.27 6.67 13.74
CA LEU A 121 -6.78 5.81 12.68
C LEU A 121 -6.49 4.34 13.02
N ASN A 122 -7.34 3.45 12.49
CA ASN A 122 -7.22 2.00 12.66
C ASN A 122 -6.37 1.33 11.56
N GLY A 123 -5.55 2.11 10.86
CA GLY A 123 -4.69 1.68 9.77
C GLY A 123 -3.92 2.84 9.16
N LEU A 124 -3.18 2.53 8.09
CA LEU A 124 -2.40 3.49 7.32
C LEU A 124 -3.26 4.15 6.23
N PRO A 125 -3.40 5.49 6.21
CA PRO A 125 -4.05 6.23 5.14
C PRO A 125 -3.13 6.39 3.93
N VAL A 126 -2.92 5.28 3.20
CA VAL A 126 -1.90 5.18 2.15
C VAL A 126 -2.10 6.16 1.00
N VAL A 127 -3.35 6.47 0.66
CA VAL A 127 -3.68 7.43 -0.42
C VAL A 127 -3.24 8.85 -0.03
N ASN A 128 -3.48 9.25 1.22
CA ASN A 128 -3.06 10.55 1.75
C ASN A 128 -1.54 10.68 1.85
N HIS A 129 -0.84 9.59 2.20
CA HIS A 129 0.63 9.59 2.28
C HIS A 129 1.31 9.64 0.91
N GLY A 130 0.65 9.13 -0.14
CA GLY A 130 1.14 9.23 -1.51
C GLY A 130 2.35 8.35 -1.84
N VAL A 131 2.82 8.45 -3.09
CA VAL A 131 3.81 7.53 -3.66
C VAL A 131 5.16 7.62 -2.94
N ALA A 132 5.66 8.82 -2.71
CA ALA A 132 6.99 9.03 -2.13
C ALA A 132 7.12 8.39 -0.74
N ALA A 133 6.10 8.56 0.11
CA ALA A 133 6.08 7.96 1.44
C ALA A 133 5.95 6.43 1.38
N CYS A 134 5.15 5.89 0.45
CA CYS A 134 5.03 4.45 0.23
C CYS A 134 6.32 3.81 -0.30
N ARG A 135 7.07 4.54 -1.15
CA ARG A 135 8.40 4.13 -1.61
C ARG A 135 9.39 4.12 -0.44
N ARG A 136 9.41 5.17 0.38
CA ARG A 136 10.24 5.23 1.60
C ARG A 136 9.96 4.06 2.54
N LEU A 137 8.68 3.70 2.75
CA LEU A 137 8.29 2.51 3.52
C LEU A 137 8.88 1.23 2.90
N THR A 138 8.68 1.04 1.60
CA THR A 138 9.17 -0.13 0.87
C THR A 138 10.69 -0.22 0.92
N GLU A 139 11.41 0.90 0.75
CA GLU A 139 12.87 0.98 0.75
C GLU A 139 13.48 0.68 2.12
N THR A 140 12.85 1.17 3.18
CA THR A 140 13.36 1.03 4.55
C THR A 140 13.29 -0.42 5.06
N LEU A 141 12.27 -1.16 4.65
CA LEU A 141 12.02 -2.53 5.10
C LEU A 141 12.81 -3.56 4.27
N GLN A 142 13.05 -4.74 4.81
CA GLN A 142 13.83 -5.82 4.22
C GLN A 142 13.00 -7.04 3.81
N LYS A 143 11.70 -7.07 4.16
CA LYS A 143 10.77 -8.15 3.80
C LYS A 143 9.71 -7.69 2.80
N PRO A 144 9.08 -8.61 2.03
CA PRO A 144 8.02 -8.26 1.10
C PRO A 144 6.82 -7.62 1.81
N LEU A 145 6.30 -6.55 1.22
CA LEU A 145 5.16 -5.79 1.74
C LEU A 145 3.90 -6.03 0.92
N GLN A 146 2.76 -6.13 1.59
CA GLN A 146 1.44 -6.21 0.93
C GLN A 146 0.45 -5.28 1.62
N ILE A 147 -0.30 -4.53 0.80
CA ILE A 147 -1.46 -3.77 1.25
C ILE A 147 -2.59 -4.75 1.60
N ARG A 148 -3.07 -4.69 2.84
CA ARG A 148 -4.19 -5.53 3.32
C ARG A 148 -5.35 -4.64 3.72
N HIS A 149 -6.49 -4.81 3.05
CA HIS A 149 -7.65 -3.94 3.23
C HIS A 149 -8.94 -4.64 2.83
N GLY A 150 -10.07 -3.91 2.96
CA GLY A 150 -11.38 -4.29 2.45
C GLY A 150 -12.04 -3.05 1.89
N THR A 151 -11.67 -2.68 0.67
CA THR A 151 -12.21 -1.54 -0.09
C THR A 151 -13.11 -2.10 -1.19
N PRO A 152 -14.39 -1.69 -1.28
CA PRO A 152 -15.29 -2.05 -2.38
C PRO A 152 -14.80 -1.60 -3.76
#